data_AF-A0A9P0PES7-F1
#
_entry.id   AF-A0A9P0PES7-F1
#
_cell.length_a   1.000
_cell.length_b   1.000
_cell.length_c   1.000
_cell.angle_alpha   90.00
_cell.angle_beta   90.00
_cell.angle_gamma   90.00
#
_symmetry.space_group_name_H-M   'P 1'
#
loop_
_entity.id
_entity.type
_entity.pdbx_description
1 polymer ?
#
loop_
_entity_poly.entity_id
_entity_poly.type
_entity_poly.pdbx_seq_one_letter_code
_entity_poly.pdbx_strand_id
1 'polypeptide(L)'
;MFLYDPKEDQSIDKQTVARVIAHELAHSWFGNLVTLAWWSEVFLNEGFARYFEHKAVNEVFPDWELDKQFVVATLQSALATDDLQSIQALQSEVITPAQIDAKFKADTSYGKGGSILRMVEHFMGSEQFKSGIQKYLMLNQYSNVEPSNLWAALSINVDNTVSNLPQSLANVMENWITKAGYPLITVTKTSNNVIELKQERFLFSGSDTTTKWYVPVTYTTSVDENKFQKTSTQLWMQPDKDAQIQLPEGASWIILNNQQTGFYRVNYDDTLWAEIEKALKSDSFDDIGELNRAQIVDDLFSLAKANKIPYSKALKVIKFISNDVSYYTWFSANRGFNFLLDKIGFESDLGRAIKDDVLQQLEKVYQSVPPSTIDGTNHLYTLKQTLVVALACRLGHPECIEMTKNHFTAYKNQGTKPPKDLRRIVYCGALRYSADNADWDFLWNAFVKSTSLSEGVIFLSGLGCSKDTDILKRYLLKTVTDSEIRRQDRQTVFVSVVNGNPSNFDTALDFLIEHQKEIDAQYGTMRALPSLLDLVASRITDETQLNKLKNLVTNLDAEHKESGNAALEKAEANLKWKKQVERDLQNYYGIPSDDTDSAVTSTVSLIIVTICSVIDVIGF
;
A
#
# COMPACT_ATOMS: atom_id res chain seq x y z
N MET A 1 -9.44 -19.64 -6.36
CA MET A 1 -8.70 -19.42 -7.61
C MET A 1 -7.51 -20.36 -7.63
N PHE A 2 -7.70 -21.60 -8.10
CA PHE A 2 -6.66 -22.66 -8.12
C PHE A 2 -6.30 -23.14 -9.54
N LEU A 3 -7.11 -22.78 -10.53
CA LEU A 3 -6.92 -23.19 -11.91
C LEU A 3 -6.09 -22.13 -12.64
N TYR A 4 -5.24 -22.61 -13.55
CA TYR A 4 -4.44 -21.77 -14.43
C TYR A 4 -4.50 -22.33 -15.87
N ASP A 5 -4.96 -21.51 -16.81
CA ASP A 5 -4.88 -21.76 -18.23
C ASP A 5 -3.75 -20.91 -18.85
N PRO A 6 -2.66 -21.52 -19.35
CA PRO A 6 -1.56 -20.78 -19.96
C PRO A 6 -1.96 -19.93 -21.17
N LYS A 7 -3.10 -20.20 -21.82
CA LYS A 7 -3.60 -19.45 -22.97
C LYS A 7 -4.44 -18.23 -22.58
N GLU A 8 -5.12 -18.28 -21.44
CA GLU A 8 -6.11 -17.27 -21.05
C GLU A 8 -5.68 -16.45 -19.83
N ASP A 9 -4.97 -17.06 -18.88
CA ASP A 9 -4.63 -16.45 -17.60
C ASP A 9 -3.29 -15.71 -17.62
N GLN A 10 -3.26 -14.57 -16.95
CA GLN A 10 -2.12 -13.66 -16.92
C GLN A 10 -0.96 -14.26 -16.09
N SER A 11 0.24 -13.71 -16.28
CA SER A 11 1.43 -14.12 -15.53
C SER A 11 1.25 -13.87 -14.03
N ILE A 12 0.60 -12.76 -13.66
CA ILE A 12 0.25 -12.48 -12.25
C ILE A 12 -0.73 -13.52 -11.68
N ASP A 13 -1.63 -14.08 -12.49
CA ASP A 13 -2.54 -15.15 -12.07
C ASP A 13 -1.75 -16.43 -11.77
N LYS A 14 -0.79 -16.78 -12.62
CA LYS A 14 0.14 -17.90 -12.38
C LYS A 14 0.89 -17.74 -11.05
N GLN A 15 1.43 -16.55 -10.79
CA GLN A 15 2.11 -16.23 -9.53
C GLN A 15 1.16 -16.34 -8.34
N THR A 16 -0.07 -15.84 -8.48
CA THR A 16 -1.08 -15.89 -7.42
C THR A 16 -1.47 -17.33 -7.09
N VAL A 17 -1.70 -18.18 -8.10
CA VAL A 17 -1.99 -19.61 -7.89
C VAL A 17 -0.83 -20.31 -7.18
N ALA A 18 0.42 -20.08 -7.61
CA ALA A 18 1.60 -20.66 -6.95
C ALA A 18 1.73 -20.22 -5.48
N ARG A 19 1.53 -18.92 -5.20
CA ARG A 19 1.51 -18.37 -3.83
C ARG A 19 0.40 -18.99 -2.99
N VAL A 20 -0.83 -19.06 -3.50
CA VAL A 20 -1.96 -19.66 -2.77
C VAL A 20 -1.68 -21.14 -2.46
N ILE A 21 -1.15 -21.91 -3.41
CA ILE A 21 -0.77 -23.31 -3.15
C ILE A 21 0.29 -23.38 -2.03
N ALA A 22 1.34 -22.56 -2.09
CA ALA A 22 2.37 -22.53 -1.05
C ALA A 22 1.83 -22.08 0.32
N HIS A 23 0.89 -21.13 0.33
CA HIS A 23 0.19 -20.67 1.54
C HIS A 23 -0.57 -21.83 2.21
N GLU A 24 -1.43 -22.51 1.46
CA GLU A 24 -2.22 -23.63 2.00
C GLU A 24 -1.34 -24.85 2.37
N LEU A 25 -0.24 -25.08 1.64
CA LEU A 25 0.73 -26.11 2.03
C LEU A 25 1.42 -25.75 3.33
N ALA A 26 1.80 -24.48 3.55
CA ALA A 26 2.39 -24.03 4.80
C ALA A 26 1.44 -24.28 5.99
N HIS A 27 0.13 -24.12 5.80
CA HIS A 27 -0.86 -24.45 6.83
C HIS A 27 -0.88 -25.92 7.27
N SER A 28 -0.34 -26.84 6.46
CA SER A 28 -0.16 -28.24 6.88
C SER A 28 0.73 -28.34 8.13
N TRP A 29 1.66 -27.40 8.32
CA TRP A 29 2.48 -27.29 9.54
C TRP A 29 1.98 -26.18 10.49
N PHE A 30 1.72 -24.98 9.96
CA PHE A 30 1.32 -23.80 10.74
C PHE A 30 -0.20 -23.59 10.68
N GLY A 31 -0.91 -24.29 11.55
CA GLY A 31 -2.37 -24.26 11.63
C GLY A 31 -2.96 -25.65 11.83
N ASN A 32 -2.52 -26.63 11.06
CA ASN A 32 -3.02 -28.01 11.15
C ASN A 32 -2.22 -28.87 12.14
N LEU A 33 -0.90 -29.00 11.94
CA LEU A 33 -0.04 -29.79 12.84
C LEU A 33 0.15 -29.10 14.19
N VAL A 34 0.40 -27.79 14.15
CA VAL A 34 0.51 -26.92 15.32
C VAL A 34 -0.54 -25.83 15.17
N THR A 35 -1.52 -25.81 16.07
CA THR A 35 -2.67 -24.90 15.95
C THR A 35 -2.61 -23.84 17.04
N LEU A 36 -2.81 -22.56 16.69
CA LEU A 36 -3.02 -21.52 17.70
C LEU A 36 -4.06 -21.93 18.78
N ALA A 37 -3.81 -21.53 20.03
CA ALA A 37 -4.70 -21.84 21.16
C ALA A 37 -6.01 -21.05 21.10
N TRP A 38 -5.95 -19.80 20.63
CA TRP A 38 -7.12 -18.94 20.47
C TRP A 38 -6.93 -17.92 19.34
N TRP A 39 -8.05 -17.42 18.80
CA TRP A 39 -8.10 -16.48 17.69
C TRP A 39 -7.45 -15.12 17.96
N SER A 40 -7.01 -14.84 19.19
CA SER A 40 -6.12 -13.70 19.46
C SER A 40 -4.76 -13.85 18.77
N GLU A 41 -4.37 -15.09 18.43
CA GLU A 41 -3.04 -15.46 17.92
C GLU A 41 -3.03 -15.84 16.43
N VAL A 42 -4.00 -15.36 15.64
CA VAL A 42 -4.15 -15.70 14.19
C VAL A 42 -2.86 -15.52 13.40
N PHE A 43 -1.99 -14.58 13.77
CA PHE A 43 -0.71 -14.38 13.09
C PHE A 43 0.24 -15.60 13.16
N LEU A 44 0.09 -16.50 14.15
CA LEU A 44 0.86 -17.76 14.23
C LEU A 44 0.51 -18.74 13.11
N ASN A 45 -0.67 -18.62 12.49
CA ASN A 45 -1.01 -19.40 11.31
C ASN A 45 -0.79 -18.53 10.06
N GLU A 46 -1.50 -17.42 9.97
CA GLU A 46 -1.61 -16.61 8.75
C GLU A 46 -0.33 -15.83 8.44
N GLY A 47 0.41 -15.41 9.47
CA GLY A 47 1.70 -14.74 9.31
C GLY A 47 2.76 -15.71 8.77
N PHE A 48 2.80 -16.94 9.29
CA PHE A 48 3.70 -17.98 8.78
C PHE A 48 3.37 -18.38 7.35
N ALA A 49 2.09 -18.62 7.06
CA ALA A 49 1.65 -18.94 5.71
C ALA A 49 1.96 -17.79 4.73
N ARG A 50 1.73 -16.53 5.11
CA ARG A 50 2.09 -15.35 4.30
C ARG A 50 3.60 -15.18 4.11
N TYR A 51 4.43 -15.56 5.07
CA TYR A 51 5.88 -15.52 4.92
C TYR A 51 6.37 -16.65 4.00
N PHE A 52 5.92 -17.89 4.22
CA PHE A 52 6.33 -19.04 3.42
C PHE A 52 5.75 -19.05 2.00
N GLU A 53 4.58 -18.45 1.73
CA GLU A 53 4.06 -18.35 0.36
C GLU A 53 5.01 -17.55 -0.56
N HIS A 54 5.76 -16.59 -0.01
CA HIS A 54 6.74 -15.83 -0.79
C HIS A 54 8.06 -16.58 -0.82
N LYS A 55 8.56 -16.99 0.36
CA LYS A 55 9.87 -17.61 0.49
C LYS A 55 9.96 -18.94 -0.26
N ALA A 56 9.00 -19.85 -0.06
CA ALA A 56 9.02 -21.16 -0.70
C ALA A 56 8.86 -21.05 -2.21
N VAL A 57 8.00 -20.15 -2.69
CA VAL A 57 7.82 -19.94 -4.14
C VAL A 57 9.05 -19.26 -4.75
N ASN A 58 9.75 -18.40 -4.02
CA ASN A 58 11.04 -17.85 -4.46
C ASN A 58 12.11 -18.94 -4.59
N GLU A 59 12.13 -19.93 -3.70
CA GLU A 59 13.06 -21.06 -3.81
C GLU A 59 12.75 -21.95 -5.03
N VAL A 60 11.47 -22.11 -5.39
CA VAL A 60 11.03 -22.91 -6.55
C VAL A 60 11.17 -22.13 -7.87
N PHE A 61 10.89 -20.82 -7.86
CA PHE A 61 10.95 -19.92 -9.01
C PHE A 61 11.80 -18.67 -8.69
N PRO A 62 13.14 -18.81 -8.60
CA PRO A 62 14.02 -17.71 -8.19
C PRO A 62 13.96 -16.50 -9.12
N ASP A 63 13.75 -16.72 -10.43
CA ASP A 63 13.62 -15.64 -11.43
C ASP A 63 12.36 -14.78 -11.25
N TRP A 64 11.45 -15.15 -10.35
CA TRP A 64 10.29 -14.33 -10.00
C TRP A 64 10.61 -13.30 -8.91
N GLU A 65 11.72 -13.45 -8.18
CA GLU A 65 12.18 -12.53 -7.13
C GLU A 65 11.08 -12.19 -6.10
N LEU A 66 10.38 -13.22 -5.61
CA LEU A 66 9.26 -13.06 -4.67
C LEU A 66 9.68 -12.57 -3.29
N ASP A 67 10.93 -12.79 -2.90
CA ASP A 67 11.53 -12.23 -1.70
C ASP A 67 11.60 -10.69 -1.75
N LYS A 68 11.95 -10.13 -2.92
CA LYS A 68 11.91 -8.68 -3.14
C LYS A 68 10.48 -8.17 -3.31
N GLN A 69 9.62 -8.92 -4.00
CA GLN A 69 8.19 -8.55 -4.12
C GLN A 69 7.50 -8.52 -2.75
N PHE A 70 7.91 -9.35 -1.79
CA PHE A 70 7.40 -9.31 -0.42
C PHE A 70 7.52 -7.90 0.19
N VAL A 71 8.63 -7.22 -0.06
CA VAL A 71 8.88 -5.87 0.48
C VAL A 71 7.82 -4.90 0.00
N VAL A 72 7.67 -4.74 -1.32
CA VAL A 72 6.78 -3.71 -1.89
C VAL A 72 5.30 -4.10 -1.84
N ALA A 73 4.96 -5.39 -1.94
CA ALA A 73 3.58 -5.86 -2.03
C ALA A 73 2.99 -6.30 -0.68
N THR A 74 3.82 -6.78 0.26
CA THR A 74 3.34 -7.27 1.57
C THR A 74 3.74 -6.33 2.70
N LEU A 75 5.03 -6.04 2.87
CA LEU A 75 5.53 -5.24 3.99
C LEU A 75 5.04 -3.79 3.89
N GLN A 76 5.24 -3.12 2.76
CA GLN A 76 4.77 -1.73 2.57
C GLN A 76 3.24 -1.63 2.62
N SER A 77 2.51 -2.67 2.19
CA SER A 77 1.05 -2.73 2.35
C SER A 77 0.64 -2.79 3.82
N ALA A 78 1.28 -3.65 4.60
CA ALA A 78 1.06 -3.75 6.02
C ALA A 78 1.38 -2.44 6.76
N LEU A 79 2.48 -1.76 6.42
CA LEU A 79 2.80 -0.42 6.98
C LEU A 79 1.73 0.63 6.64
N ALA A 80 1.16 0.59 5.43
CA ALA A 80 0.12 1.54 5.02
C ALA A 80 -1.23 1.34 5.73
N THR A 81 -1.50 0.12 6.23
CA THR A 81 -2.73 -0.21 6.98
C THR A 81 -2.53 -0.07 8.50
N ASP A 82 -1.32 -0.29 9.00
CA ASP A 82 -0.98 -0.24 10.44
C ASP A 82 -0.64 1.19 10.93
N ASP A 83 -0.85 2.21 10.09
CA ASP A 83 -0.68 3.64 10.42
C ASP A 83 -1.90 4.29 11.10
N LEU A 84 -2.98 3.54 11.31
CA LEU A 84 -4.23 4.03 11.91
C LEU A 84 -4.18 4.02 13.44
N GLN A 85 -4.76 5.04 14.07
CA GLN A 85 -4.86 5.11 15.54
C GLN A 85 -5.71 3.96 16.10
N SER A 86 -6.77 3.55 15.39
CA SER A 86 -7.71 2.49 15.76
C SER A 86 -7.22 1.08 15.45
N ILE A 87 -6.03 0.91 14.87
CA ILE A 87 -5.50 -0.42 14.56
C ILE A 87 -5.28 -1.21 15.86
N GLN A 88 -5.63 -2.49 15.83
CA GLN A 88 -5.38 -3.40 16.94
C GLN A 88 -3.98 -3.99 16.84
N ALA A 89 -3.40 -4.34 17.99
CA ALA A 89 -2.19 -5.14 18.03
C ALA A 89 -2.40 -6.51 17.37
N LEU A 90 -1.31 -7.17 16.94
CA LEU A 90 -1.38 -8.52 16.37
C LEU A 90 -2.08 -9.45 17.36
N GLN A 91 -1.60 -9.42 18.60
CA GLN A 91 -2.23 -10.08 19.73
C GLN A 91 -3.21 -9.10 20.39
N SER A 92 -4.50 -9.38 20.29
CA SER A 92 -5.53 -8.65 21.04
C SER A 92 -6.71 -9.57 21.32
N GLU A 93 -7.40 -9.30 22.42
CA GLU A 93 -8.56 -10.08 22.86
C GLU A 93 -9.68 -10.07 21.80
N VAL A 94 -10.27 -11.25 21.58
CA VAL A 94 -11.42 -11.46 20.69
C VAL A 94 -12.36 -12.49 21.31
N ILE A 95 -13.66 -12.23 21.24
CA ILE A 95 -14.70 -13.05 21.88
C ILE A 95 -15.79 -13.44 20.88
N THR A 96 -16.31 -12.49 20.09
CA THR A 96 -17.45 -12.75 19.20
C THR A 96 -17.00 -13.25 17.82
N PRO A 97 -17.86 -13.98 17.07
CA PRO A 97 -17.54 -14.37 15.69
C PRO A 97 -17.16 -13.21 14.78
N ALA A 98 -17.80 -12.04 14.94
CA ALA A 98 -17.47 -10.85 14.18
C ALA A 98 -16.08 -10.29 14.52
N GLN A 99 -15.68 -10.34 15.80
CA GLN A 99 -14.33 -9.96 16.24
C GLN A 99 -13.27 -10.94 15.74
N ILE A 100 -13.58 -12.25 15.76
CA ILE A 100 -12.72 -13.29 15.20
C ILE A 100 -12.51 -13.06 13.71
N ASP A 101 -13.59 -12.86 12.94
CA ASP A 101 -13.48 -12.59 11.52
C ASP A 101 -12.68 -11.30 11.23
N ALA A 102 -12.84 -10.26 12.05
CA ALA A 102 -12.05 -9.03 11.95
C ALA A 102 -10.54 -9.22 12.18
N LYS A 103 -10.09 -10.35 12.75
CA LYS A 103 -8.66 -10.70 12.84
C LYS A 103 -8.08 -11.20 11.52
N PHE A 104 -8.90 -11.72 10.60
CA PHE A 104 -8.46 -12.18 9.28
C PHE A 104 -8.30 -11.04 8.27
N LYS A 105 -7.86 -9.87 8.74
CA LYS A 105 -7.51 -8.73 7.87
C LYS A 105 -6.16 -8.98 7.19
N ALA A 106 -6.18 -8.93 5.87
CA ALA A 106 -5.05 -9.29 4.99
C ALA A 106 -3.74 -8.53 5.22
N ASP A 107 -3.76 -7.35 5.85
CA ASP A 107 -2.55 -6.57 6.11
C ASP A 107 -2.06 -6.67 7.56
N THR A 108 -2.92 -7.06 8.52
CA THR A 108 -2.55 -7.17 9.94
C THR A 108 -2.01 -8.56 10.25
N SER A 109 -2.88 -9.56 10.45
CA SER A 109 -2.44 -10.91 10.85
C SER A 109 -1.57 -11.60 9.80
N TYR A 110 -1.81 -11.31 8.53
CA TYR A 110 -1.04 -11.83 7.39
C TYR A 110 0.18 -10.96 7.11
N GLY A 111 -0.03 -9.71 6.68
CA GLY A 111 1.03 -8.82 6.21
C GLY A 111 2.05 -8.43 7.28
N LYS A 112 1.59 -7.85 8.39
CA LYS A 112 2.45 -7.52 9.55
C LYS A 112 3.00 -8.80 10.19
N GLY A 113 2.16 -9.83 10.41
CA GLY A 113 2.61 -11.12 10.95
C GLY A 113 3.79 -11.72 10.17
N GLY A 114 3.66 -11.84 8.84
CA GLY A 114 4.73 -12.31 7.97
C GLY A 114 5.95 -11.39 7.94
N SER A 115 5.75 -10.07 8.03
CA SER A 115 6.86 -9.10 8.04
C SER A 115 7.66 -9.17 9.33
N ILE A 116 7.00 -9.41 10.46
CA ILE A 116 7.66 -9.65 11.76
C ILE A 116 8.47 -10.95 11.70
N LEU A 117 7.94 -12.04 11.14
CA LEU A 117 8.69 -13.29 10.95
C LEU A 117 9.91 -13.11 10.03
N ARG A 118 9.77 -12.37 8.94
CA ARG A 118 10.89 -12.02 8.06
C ARG A 118 11.96 -11.21 8.81
N MET A 119 11.56 -10.21 9.59
CA MET A 119 12.48 -9.43 10.42
C MET A 119 13.24 -10.31 11.42
N VAL A 120 12.53 -11.26 12.06
CA VAL A 120 13.12 -12.26 12.96
C VAL A 120 14.16 -13.12 12.26
N GLU A 121 13.85 -13.64 11.07
CA GLU A 121 14.82 -14.40 10.29
C GLU A 121 16.09 -13.58 10.00
N HIS A 122 15.96 -12.33 9.54
CA HIS A 122 17.12 -11.52 9.16
C HIS A 122 18.04 -11.21 10.35
N PHE A 123 17.51 -10.95 11.55
CA PHE A 123 18.37 -10.72 12.71
C PHE A 123 18.91 -12.00 13.36
N MET A 124 18.23 -13.14 13.21
CA MET A 124 18.68 -14.44 13.73
C MET A 124 19.63 -15.18 12.78
N GLY A 125 19.53 -14.91 11.47
CA GLY A 125 20.11 -15.72 10.42
C GLY A 125 19.24 -16.92 10.03
N SER A 126 19.17 -17.20 8.72
CA SER A 126 18.27 -18.22 8.14
C SER A 126 18.45 -19.62 8.71
N GLU A 127 19.69 -20.05 8.99
CA GLU A 127 19.95 -21.38 9.56
C GLU A 127 19.39 -21.51 10.98
N GLN A 128 19.55 -20.48 11.80
CA GLN A 128 19.05 -20.50 13.18
C GLN A 128 17.54 -20.38 13.23
N PHE A 129 16.96 -19.56 12.35
CA PHE A 129 15.53 -19.47 12.17
C PHE A 129 14.94 -20.82 11.76
N LYS A 130 15.49 -21.47 10.72
CA LYS A 130 15.05 -22.80 10.25
C LYS A 130 15.13 -23.85 11.36
N SER A 131 16.27 -23.95 12.04
CA SER A 131 16.46 -24.88 13.17
C SER A 131 15.44 -24.63 14.29
N GLY A 132 15.20 -23.36 14.63
CA GLY A 132 14.25 -22.98 15.67
C GLY A 132 12.80 -23.31 15.29
N ILE A 133 12.42 -23.08 14.03
CA ILE A 133 11.10 -23.46 13.50
C ILE A 133 10.90 -24.97 13.50
N GLN A 134 11.90 -25.75 13.08
CA GLN A 134 11.84 -27.22 13.18
C GLN A 134 11.62 -27.67 14.63
N LYS A 135 12.33 -27.05 15.58
CA LYS A 135 12.18 -27.35 17.00
C LYS A 135 10.78 -26.99 17.51
N TYR A 136 10.28 -25.81 17.15
CA TYR A 136 8.92 -25.36 17.46
C TYR A 136 7.87 -26.38 17.00
N LEU A 137 7.96 -26.83 15.73
CA LEU A 137 7.03 -27.82 15.19
C LEU A 137 7.14 -29.16 15.92
N MET A 138 8.36 -29.66 16.17
CA MET A 138 8.55 -30.94 16.86
C MET A 138 8.05 -30.95 18.31
N LEU A 139 8.22 -29.83 19.03
CA LEU A 139 7.82 -29.70 20.43
C LEU A 139 6.30 -29.56 20.60
N ASN A 140 5.61 -29.01 19.62
CA ASN A 140 4.19 -28.63 19.73
C ASN A 140 3.28 -29.36 18.72
N GLN A 141 3.79 -30.38 18.03
CA GLN A 141 3.01 -31.17 17.09
C GLN A 141 1.78 -31.81 17.77
N TYR A 142 0.64 -31.74 17.11
CA TYR A 142 -0.66 -32.23 17.57
C TYR A 142 -1.19 -31.54 18.83
N SER A 143 -0.73 -30.32 19.12
CA SER A 143 -1.18 -29.53 20.26
C SER A 143 -1.51 -28.08 19.88
N ASN A 144 -2.06 -27.36 20.86
CA ASN A 144 -2.30 -25.94 20.77
C ASN A 144 -1.10 -25.11 21.25
N VAL A 145 -0.91 -23.90 20.72
CA VAL A 145 0.22 -23.01 21.04
C VAL A 145 -0.17 -21.56 21.21
N GLU A 146 0.63 -20.86 22.03
CA GLU A 146 0.67 -19.41 22.16
C GLU A 146 1.99 -18.85 21.58
N PRO A 147 2.12 -17.53 21.39
CA PRO A 147 3.37 -16.93 20.91
C PRO A 147 4.58 -17.27 21.78
N SER A 148 4.37 -17.45 23.10
CA SER A 148 5.40 -17.87 24.05
C SER A 148 6.06 -19.20 23.66
N ASN A 149 5.32 -20.16 23.11
CA ASN A 149 5.85 -21.43 22.61
C ASN A 149 6.82 -21.22 21.44
N LEU A 150 6.49 -20.31 20.51
CA LEU A 150 7.34 -19.98 19.37
C LEU A 150 8.63 -19.31 19.84
N TRP A 151 8.51 -18.26 20.66
CA TRP A 151 9.67 -17.51 21.11
C TRP A 151 10.60 -18.38 21.97
N ALA A 152 10.05 -19.27 22.82
CA ALA A 152 10.86 -20.21 23.58
C ALA A 152 11.67 -21.16 22.67
N ALA A 153 11.06 -21.69 21.60
CA ALA A 153 11.75 -22.58 20.66
C ALA A 153 12.84 -21.85 19.86
N LEU A 154 12.59 -20.60 19.44
CA LEU A 154 13.58 -19.79 18.74
C LEU A 154 14.72 -19.32 19.66
N SER A 155 14.43 -19.00 20.93
CA SER A 155 15.43 -18.46 21.89
C SER A 155 16.63 -19.40 22.07
N ILE A 156 16.41 -20.72 22.00
CA ILE A 156 17.46 -21.75 22.13
C ILE A 156 18.64 -21.48 21.19
N ASN A 157 18.36 -21.01 19.98
CA ASN A 157 19.37 -20.73 18.97
C ASN A 157 19.85 -19.27 19.00
N VAL A 158 19.08 -18.34 19.58
CA VAL A 158 19.37 -16.89 19.59
C VAL A 158 20.33 -16.50 20.69
N ASP A 159 20.11 -17.00 21.91
CA ASP A 159 20.80 -16.51 23.11
C ASP A 159 22.33 -16.73 23.07
N ASN A 160 22.81 -17.62 22.19
CA ASN A 160 24.24 -17.92 22.00
C ASN A 160 24.82 -17.45 20.65
N THR A 161 24.02 -16.91 19.72
CA THR A 161 24.47 -16.63 18.34
C THR A 161 24.17 -15.22 17.84
N VAL A 162 23.10 -14.58 18.34
CA VAL A 162 22.79 -13.19 18.01
C VAL A 162 23.50 -12.28 19.01
N SER A 163 24.58 -11.64 18.58
CA SER A 163 25.27 -10.65 19.41
C SER A 163 24.34 -9.48 19.74
N ASN A 164 24.33 -9.06 21.01
CA ASN A 164 23.76 -7.80 21.48
C ASN A 164 22.23 -7.68 21.46
N LEU A 165 21.49 -8.79 21.63
CA LEU A 165 20.05 -8.70 21.88
C LEU A 165 19.80 -7.91 23.19
N PRO A 166 18.93 -6.88 23.20
CA PRO A 166 18.80 -5.97 24.36
C PRO A 166 18.01 -6.58 25.54
N GLN A 167 17.24 -7.63 25.28
CA GLN A 167 16.40 -8.39 26.22
C GLN A 167 16.30 -9.84 25.71
N SER A 168 15.60 -10.74 26.42
CA SER A 168 15.27 -12.05 25.85
C SER A 168 14.45 -11.91 24.55
N LEU A 169 14.60 -12.86 23.63
CA LEU A 169 13.82 -12.87 22.39
C LEU A 169 12.32 -12.80 22.66
N ALA A 170 11.85 -13.53 23.67
CA ALA A 170 10.45 -13.48 24.10
C ALA A 170 10.01 -12.05 24.45
N ASN A 171 10.78 -11.29 25.24
CA ASN A 171 10.43 -9.92 25.60
C ASN A 171 10.49 -8.96 24.40
N VAL A 172 11.48 -9.13 23.52
CA VAL A 172 11.61 -8.34 22.29
C VAL A 172 10.39 -8.56 21.40
N MET A 173 9.99 -9.81 21.18
CA MET A 173 8.91 -10.13 20.26
C MET A 173 7.52 -9.93 20.86
N GLU A 174 7.35 -10.14 22.17
CA GLU A 174 6.14 -9.79 22.90
C GLU A 174 5.80 -8.31 22.70
N ASN A 175 6.81 -7.45 22.77
CA ASN A 175 6.68 -6.02 22.51
C ASN A 175 6.19 -5.69 21.09
N TRP A 176 6.54 -6.48 20.08
CA TRP A 176 6.08 -6.30 18.69
C TRP A 176 4.65 -6.79 18.46
N ILE A 177 4.22 -7.85 19.15
CA ILE A 177 2.89 -8.45 18.92
C ILE A 177 1.79 -7.82 19.79
N THR A 178 2.12 -7.29 20.97
CA THR A 178 1.16 -6.69 21.91
C THR A 178 0.93 -5.19 21.69
N LYS A 179 1.78 -4.52 20.90
CA LYS A 179 1.64 -3.08 20.59
C LYS A 179 1.06 -2.88 19.18
N ALA A 180 0.08 -1.99 19.10
CA ALA A 180 -0.53 -1.56 17.84
C ALA A 180 0.40 -0.61 17.07
N GLY A 181 0.42 -0.70 15.74
CA GLY A 181 1.28 0.13 14.90
C GLY A 181 2.74 -0.31 14.87
N TYR A 182 3.59 0.60 14.41
CA TYR A 182 5.03 0.42 14.23
C TYR A 182 5.79 1.74 14.43
N PRO A 183 7.11 1.72 14.62
CA PRO A 183 7.87 2.94 14.85
C PRO A 183 8.21 3.69 13.55
N LEU A 184 8.21 5.01 13.65
CA LEU A 184 8.98 5.92 12.81
C LEU A 184 10.34 6.17 13.47
N ILE A 185 11.42 5.93 12.74
CA ILE A 185 12.77 6.27 13.18
C ILE A 185 13.16 7.61 12.56
N THR A 186 13.34 8.62 13.41
CA THR A 186 13.87 9.93 13.01
C THR A 186 15.38 9.94 13.16
N VAL A 187 16.08 10.27 12.07
CA VAL A 187 17.53 10.27 11.93
C VAL A 187 18.02 11.71 11.81
N THR A 188 18.84 12.16 12.77
CA THR A 188 19.37 13.52 12.80
C THR A 188 20.89 13.51 12.84
N LYS A 189 21.53 14.31 11.99
CA LYS A 189 22.98 14.48 11.97
C LYS A 189 23.39 15.63 12.89
N THR A 190 24.20 15.33 13.89
CA THR A 190 24.78 16.32 14.80
C THR A 190 26.08 16.92 14.24
N SER A 191 26.57 17.99 14.86
CA SER A 191 27.78 18.72 14.42
C SER A 191 29.07 17.88 14.41
N ASN A 192 29.12 16.76 15.12
CA ASN A 192 30.31 15.92 15.27
C ASN A 192 30.27 14.65 14.38
N ASN A 193 29.49 14.66 13.29
CA ASN A 193 29.23 13.48 12.45
C ASN A 193 28.66 12.29 13.23
N VAL A 194 27.96 12.55 14.34
CA VAL A 194 27.18 11.55 15.07
C VAL A 194 25.75 11.62 14.59
N ILE A 195 25.19 10.48 14.22
CA ILE A 195 23.77 10.31 13.91
C ILE A 195 23.03 9.97 15.20
N GLU A 196 22.01 10.76 15.54
CA GLU A 196 21.07 10.50 16.61
C GLU A 196 19.81 9.83 16.02
N LEU A 197 19.36 8.74 16.65
CA LEU A 197 18.16 8.00 16.29
C LEU A 197 17.11 8.12 17.38
N LYS A 198 15.92 8.59 17.01
CA LYS A 198 14.75 8.68 17.89
C LYS A 198 13.59 7.89 17.31
N GLN A 199 12.78 7.30 18.18
CA GLN A 199 11.58 6.57 17.76
C GLN A 199 10.30 7.14 18.37
N GLU A 200 9.25 7.15 17.57
CA GLU A 200 7.86 7.37 17.96
C GLU A 200 6.96 6.42 17.15
N ARG A 201 5.72 6.19 17.57
CA ARG A 201 4.77 5.44 16.74
C ARG A 201 4.41 6.26 15.50
N PHE A 202 4.53 5.64 14.33
CA PHE A 202 4.05 6.25 13.10
C PHE A 202 2.51 6.21 13.08
N LEU A 203 1.90 7.36 12.83
CA LEU A 203 0.46 7.50 12.67
C LEU A 203 0.18 8.39 11.46
N PHE A 204 -0.85 8.04 10.68
CA PHE A 204 -1.37 8.90 9.62
C PHE A 204 -1.87 10.24 10.18
N SER A 205 -2.51 10.23 11.35
CA SER A 205 -3.02 11.41 12.04
C SER A 205 -2.87 11.23 13.55
N GLY A 206 -2.54 12.32 14.24
CA GLY A 206 -2.27 12.32 15.68
C GLY A 206 -0.79 12.09 16.00
N SER A 207 -0.51 11.81 17.27
CA SER A 207 0.84 11.59 17.79
C SER A 207 0.83 10.57 18.92
N ASP A 208 1.83 9.70 18.96
CA ASP A 208 2.06 8.78 20.07
C ASP A 208 3.57 8.57 20.26
N THR A 209 4.11 9.23 21.28
CA THR A 209 5.53 9.19 21.65
C THR A 209 5.82 8.20 22.78
N THR A 210 4.79 7.51 23.29
CA THR A 210 4.89 6.61 24.45
C THR A 210 5.00 5.15 24.02
N THR A 211 4.30 4.76 22.96
CA THR A 211 4.42 3.44 22.35
C THR A 211 5.75 3.33 21.60
N LYS A 212 6.65 2.51 22.13
CA LYS A 212 8.00 2.29 21.57
C LYS A 212 8.37 0.80 21.48
N TRP A 213 9.36 0.48 20.64
CA TRP A 213 9.74 -0.88 20.30
C TRP A 213 11.23 -1.18 20.52
N TYR A 214 11.55 -2.47 20.62
CA TYR A 214 12.90 -2.98 20.40
C TYR A 214 13.16 -3.11 18.90
N VAL A 215 13.90 -2.16 18.32
CA VAL A 215 14.04 -2.08 16.85
C VAL A 215 15.41 -2.61 16.40
N PRO A 216 15.46 -3.67 15.57
CA PRO A 216 16.69 -4.14 14.96
C PRO A 216 17.07 -3.22 13.78
N VAL A 217 17.99 -2.28 14.02
CA VAL A 217 18.43 -1.31 13.02
C VAL A 217 19.60 -1.87 12.21
N THR A 218 19.45 -1.79 10.89
CA THR A 218 20.51 -1.92 9.89
C THR A 218 20.73 -0.59 9.19
N TYR A 219 21.92 -0.34 8.69
CA TYR A 219 22.22 0.86 7.91
C TYR A 219 23.38 0.64 6.95
N THR A 220 23.40 1.45 5.89
CA THR A 220 24.46 1.52 4.89
C THR A 220 24.86 2.99 4.70
N THR A 221 26.15 3.22 4.52
CA THR A 221 26.74 4.52 4.18
C THR A 221 27.38 4.46 2.81
N SER A 222 27.70 5.63 2.24
CA SER A 222 28.33 5.73 0.93
C SER A 222 29.72 5.10 0.80
N VAL A 223 30.36 4.73 1.92
CA VAL A 223 31.71 4.14 1.96
C VAL A 223 31.69 2.64 2.26
N ASP A 224 30.52 2.04 2.47
CA ASP A 224 30.39 0.62 2.77
C ASP A 224 30.51 -0.23 1.49
N GLU A 225 31.56 -1.07 1.42
CA GLU A 225 31.84 -1.92 0.26
C GLU A 225 30.71 -2.93 -0.03
N ASN A 226 30.11 -3.50 1.02
CA ASN A 226 29.03 -4.49 0.90
C ASN A 226 27.66 -3.85 0.67
N LYS A 227 27.58 -2.51 0.59
CA LYS A 227 26.36 -1.73 0.38
C LYS A 227 25.21 -2.27 1.26
N PHE A 228 24.04 -2.49 0.68
CA PHE A 228 22.81 -2.93 1.34
C PHE A 228 22.72 -4.45 1.59
N GLN A 229 23.80 -5.21 1.40
CA GLN A 229 23.79 -6.68 1.59
C GLN A 229 23.84 -7.09 3.07
N LYS A 230 24.25 -6.18 3.96
CA LYS A 230 24.28 -6.45 5.40
C LYS A 230 22.89 -6.29 6.02
N THR A 231 22.12 -7.37 6.06
CA THR A 231 20.75 -7.37 6.60
C THR A 231 20.65 -7.82 8.07
N SER A 232 21.74 -8.29 8.66
CA SER A 232 21.82 -8.62 10.10
C SER A 232 21.86 -7.35 10.95
N THR A 233 21.20 -7.35 12.10
CA THR A 233 21.15 -6.19 13.01
C THR A 233 22.53 -5.64 13.34
N GLN A 234 22.70 -4.33 13.15
CA GLN A 234 23.92 -3.59 13.51
C GLN A 234 23.77 -2.87 14.85
N LEU A 235 22.55 -2.48 15.20
CA LEU A 235 22.23 -1.73 16.40
C LEU A 235 20.80 -2.07 16.85
N TRP A 236 20.57 -2.13 18.16
CA TRP A 236 19.22 -2.25 18.72
C TRP A 236 18.81 -0.93 19.36
N MET A 237 17.68 -0.36 18.91
CA MET A 237 17.02 0.71 19.66
C MET A 237 16.17 0.08 20.77
N GLN A 238 16.21 0.66 21.97
CA GLN A 238 15.41 0.23 23.11
C GLN A 238 14.26 1.22 23.34
N PRO A 239 13.11 0.79 23.92
CA PRO A 239 12.00 1.68 24.20
C PRO A 239 12.35 2.91 25.07
N ASP A 240 13.32 2.79 25.96
CA ASP A 240 13.68 3.81 26.95
C ASP A 240 14.90 4.66 26.56
N LYS A 241 15.52 4.41 25.40
CA LYS A 241 16.81 5.01 25.03
C LYS A 241 16.86 5.42 23.57
N ASP A 242 17.35 6.63 23.34
CA ASP A 242 17.82 7.06 22.02
C ASP A 242 19.11 6.30 21.67
N ALA A 243 19.36 6.13 20.38
CA ALA A 243 20.54 5.42 19.90
C ALA A 243 21.40 6.33 19.04
N GLN A 244 22.69 6.01 18.95
CA GLN A 244 23.65 6.81 18.19
C GLN A 244 24.47 5.92 17.25
N ILE A 245 24.81 6.47 16.08
CA ILE A 245 25.72 5.87 15.11
C ILE A 245 26.83 6.88 14.83
N GLN A 246 28.08 6.46 14.97
CA GLN A 246 29.22 7.24 14.51
C GLN A 246 29.37 7.06 13.00
N LEU A 247 29.28 8.13 12.22
CA LEU A 247 29.54 8.02 10.78
C LEU A 247 31.03 7.78 10.53
N PRO A 248 31.38 6.84 9.61
CA PRO A 248 32.74 6.68 9.16
C PRO A 248 33.20 7.93 8.38
N GLU A 249 34.50 8.20 8.43
CA GLU A 249 35.11 9.31 7.69
C GLU A 249 34.86 9.15 6.19
N GLY A 250 34.51 10.23 5.51
CA GLY A 250 34.20 10.23 4.07
C GLY A 250 32.77 9.78 3.70
N ALA A 251 31.93 9.36 4.66
CA ALA A 251 30.52 9.07 4.40
C ALA A 251 29.77 10.33 3.95
N SER A 252 29.22 10.27 2.74
CA SER A 252 28.46 11.35 2.11
C SER A 252 26.94 11.23 2.29
N TRP A 253 26.45 10.04 2.66
CA TRP A 253 25.06 9.76 3.02
C TRP A 253 24.99 8.51 3.91
N ILE A 254 23.88 8.38 4.63
CA ILE A 254 23.50 7.17 5.39
C ILE A 254 22.03 6.85 5.12
N ILE A 255 21.74 5.56 4.90
CA ILE A 255 20.38 5.05 4.72
C ILE A 255 20.17 3.88 5.68
N LEU A 256 19.09 3.93 6.46
CA LEU A 256 18.70 2.88 7.41
C LEU A 256 17.76 1.86 6.76
N ASN A 257 17.65 0.69 7.40
CA ASN A 257 16.77 -0.43 7.06
C ASN A 257 17.16 -1.09 5.72
N ASN A 258 18.35 -1.68 5.68
CA ASN A 258 18.87 -2.38 4.50
C ASN A 258 17.84 -3.42 3.99
N GLN A 259 17.47 -3.32 2.71
CA GLN A 259 16.45 -4.15 2.05
C GLN A 259 15.08 -4.15 2.75
N GLN A 260 14.80 -3.09 3.53
CA GLN A 260 13.59 -2.91 4.33
C GLN A 260 13.25 -4.18 5.14
N THR A 261 14.24 -4.74 5.84
CA THR A 261 14.09 -5.99 6.60
C THR A 261 13.32 -5.79 7.89
N GLY A 262 13.42 -4.60 8.50
CA GLY A 262 12.67 -4.20 9.68
C GLY A 262 11.31 -3.61 9.35
N PHE A 263 10.34 -3.87 10.23
CA PHE A 263 8.97 -3.35 10.13
C PHE A 263 8.85 -1.94 10.73
N TYR A 264 9.51 -0.97 10.10
CA TYR A 264 9.52 0.43 10.51
C TYR A 264 9.80 1.37 9.35
N ARG A 265 9.43 2.65 9.50
CA ARG A 265 9.71 3.72 8.54
C ARG A 265 10.87 4.59 9.01
N VAL A 266 11.53 5.28 8.08
CA VAL A 266 12.63 6.18 8.40
C VAL A 266 12.35 7.59 7.89
N ASN A 267 12.58 8.58 8.74
CA ASN A 267 12.63 9.99 8.37
C ASN A 267 14.01 10.55 8.69
N TYR A 268 14.52 11.39 7.82
CA TYR A 268 15.80 12.06 8.00
C TYR A 268 15.59 13.57 8.20
N ASP A 269 16.56 14.24 8.82
CA ASP A 269 16.57 15.71 8.84
C ASP A 269 16.80 16.31 7.44
N ASP A 270 16.72 17.63 7.32
CA ASP A 270 16.89 18.33 6.03
C ASP A 270 18.28 18.13 5.41
N THR A 271 19.32 18.01 6.24
CA THR A 271 20.70 17.84 5.78
C THR A 271 20.87 16.46 5.14
N LEU A 272 20.43 15.43 5.86
CA LEU A 272 20.51 14.05 5.42
C LEU A 272 19.60 13.77 4.22
N TRP A 273 18.39 14.36 4.18
CA TRP A 273 17.55 14.27 2.98
C TRP A 273 18.19 14.92 1.77
N ALA A 274 18.89 16.06 1.93
CA ALA A 274 19.62 16.69 0.82
C ALA A 274 20.83 15.84 0.36
N GLU A 275 21.53 15.19 1.28
CA GLU A 275 22.61 14.23 0.98
C GLU A 275 22.08 13.02 0.19
N ILE A 276 20.96 12.43 0.62
CA ILE A 276 20.29 11.31 -0.07
C ILE A 276 19.76 11.76 -1.44
N GLU A 277 19.13 12.93 -1.53
CA GLU A 277 18.65 13.51 -2.80
C GLU A 277 19.78 13.65 -3.81
N LYS A 278 20.94 14.15 -3.36
CA LYS A 278 22.13 14.30 -4.21
C LYS A 278 22.64 12.95 -4.71
N ALA A 279 22.68 11.94 -3.84
CA ALA A 279 23.11 10.58 -4.21
C ALA A 279 22.16 9.95 -5.24
N LEU A 280 20.84 10.07 -5.03
CA LEU A 280 19.82 9.53 -5.94
C LEU A 280 19.80 10.21 -7.32
N LYS A 281 20.29 11.45 -7.41
CA LYS A 281 20.40 12.20 -8.69
C LYS A 281 21.76 12.04 -9.38
N SER A 282 22.69 11.30 -8.79
CA SER A 282 24.02 11.05 -9.37
C SER A 282 24.01 9.91 -10.38
N ASP A 283 25.06 9.81 -11.20
CA ASP A 283 25.22 8.68 -12.13
C ASP A 283 25.39 7.33 -11.42
N SER A 284 25.82 7.35 -10.15
CA SER A 284 26.00 6.19 -9.28
C SER A 284 24.81 5.95 -8.34
N PHE A 285 23.60 6.40 -8.70
CA PHE A 285 22.42 6.22 -7.85
C PHE A 285 22.06 4.74 -7.60
N ASP A 286 22.56 3.83 -8.43
CA ASP A 286 22.46 2.38 -8.28
C ASP A 286 23.33 1.81 -7.15
N ASP A 287 24.23 2.61 -6.56
CA ASP A 287 24.85 2.33 -5.27
C ASP A 287 23.81 2.21 -4.16
N ILE A 288 22.68 2.91 -4.29
CA ILE A 288 21.49 2.72 -3.46
C ILE A 288 20.68 1.57 -4.05
N GLY A 289 20.63 0.45 -3.35
CA GLY A 289 19.94 -0.76 -3.81
C GLY A 289 18.45 -0.52 -4.09
N GLU A 290 17.88 -1.22 -5.08
CA GLU A 290 16.53 -0.97 -5.58
C GLU A 290 15.43 -1.07 -4.52
N LEU A 291 15.55 -2.00 -3.56
CA LEU A 291 14.59 -2.10 -2.46
C LEU A 291 14.66 -0.90 -1.50
N ASN A 292 15.84 -0.31 -1.32
CA ASN A 292 16.01 0.89 -0.51
C ASN A 292 15.57 2.15 -1.28
N ARG A 293 15.71 2.18 -2.61
CA ARG A 293 15.07 3.22 -3.44
C ARG A 293 13.55 3.13 -3.36
N ALA A 294 12.99 1.92 -3.42
CA ALA A 294 11.55 1.68 -3.20
C ALA A 294 11.09 2.07 -1.80
N GLN A 295 11.87 1.75 -0.75
CA GLN A 295 11.62 2.19 0.62
C GLN A 295 11.60 3.71 0.71
N ILE A 296 12.58 4.41 0.14
CA ILE A 296 12.65 5.88 0.18
C ILE A 296 11.39 6.48 -0.45
N VAL A 297 10.95 5.96 -1.60
CA VAL A 297 9.72 6.42 -2.25
C VAL A 297 8.50 6.19 -1.34
N ASP A 298 8.34 4.98 -0.79
CA ASP A 298 7.23 4.61 0.09
C ASP A 298 7.21 5.44 1.40
N ASP A 299 8.37 5.63 2.03
CA ASP A 299 8.54 6.44 3.23
C ASP A 299 8.23 7.92 2.95
N LEU A 300 8.73 8.50 1.86
CA LEU A 300 8.47 9.90 1.50
C LEU A 300 6.97 10.18 1.26
N PHE A 301 6.29 9.29 0.51
CA PHE A 301 4.84 9.42 0.33
C PHE A 301 4.08 9.27 1.65
N SER A 302 4.49 8.33 2.50
CA SER A 302 3.83 8.09 3.79
C SER A 302 4.05 9.26 4.77
N LEU A 303 5.27 9.79 4.84
CA LEU A 303 5.62 10.96 5.65
C LEU A 303 4.86 12.21 5.18
N ALA A 304 4.77 12.43 3.87
CA ALA A 304 4.01 13.55 3.32
C ALA A 304 2.51 13.39 3.55
N LYS A 305 1.97 12.18 3.33
CA LYS A 305 0.59 11.81 3.65
C LYS A 305 0.26 12.10 5.13
N ALA A 306 1.16 11.80 6.06
CA ALA A 306 1.01 12.04 7.49
C ALA A 306 1.38 13.47 7.96
N ASN A 307 1.63 14.40 7.03
CA ASN A 307 2.05 15.78 7.30
C ASN A 307 3.31 15.90 8.19
N LYS A 308 4.21 14.90 8.11
CA LYS A 308 5.53 14.89 8.78
C LYS A 308 6.58 15.64 7.95
N ILE A 309 6.38 15.70 6.63
CA ILE A 309 7.13 16.53 5.69
C ILE A 309 6.16 17.14 4.66
N PRO A 310 6.50 18.27 4.01
CA PRO A 310 5.74 18.77 2.87
C PRO A 310 5.80 17.83 1.66
N TYR A 311 4.73 17.80 0.86
CA TYR A 311 4.69 17.06 -0.40
C TYR A 311 5.72 17.60 -1.40
N SER A 312 5.94 18.91 -1.43
CA SER A 312 6.97 19.55 -2.26
C SER A 312 8.37 18.98 -1.99
N LYS A 313 8.72 18.75 -0.72
CA LYS A 313 9.97 18.08 -0.33
C LYS A 313 10.00 16.64 -0.80
N ALA A 314 8.93 15.88 -0.55
CA ALA A 314 8.84 14.48 -0.97
C ALA A 314 9.01 14.31 -2.48
N LEU A 315 8.24 15.06 -3.28
CA LEU A 315 8.26 15.02 -4.74
C LEU A 315 9.61 15.45 -5.31
N LYS A 316 10.28 16.44 -4.72
CA LYS A 316 11.62 16.88 -5.13
C LYS A 316 12.66 15.77 -5.03
N VAL A 317 12.60 14.96 -3.96
CA VAL A 317 13.48 13.81 -3.78
C VAL A 317 13.07 12.69 -4.73
N ILE A 318 11.79 12.31 -4.76
CA ILE A 318 11.23 11.24 -5.62
C ILE A 318 11.56 11.44 -7.10
N LYS A 319 11.76 12.67 -7.58
CA LYS A 319 12.07 12.99 -8.99
C LYS A 319 13.23 12.19 -9.60
N PHE A 320 14.11 11.58 -8.80
CA PHE A 320 15.13 10.65 -9.29
C PHE A 320 14.56 9.47 -10.09
N ILE A 321 13.30 9.08 -9.87
CA ILE A 321 12.65 7.95 -10.57
C ILE A 321 12.62 8.14 -12.09
N SER A 322 12.73 9.38 -12.58
CA SER A 322 12.92 9.68 -14.02
C SER A 322 14.10 8.93 -14.65
N ASN A 323 15.10 8.56 -13.84
CA ASN A 323 16.27 7.79 -14.27
C ASN A 323 16.23 6.31 -13.87
N ASP A 324 15.28 5.89 -13.03
CA ASP A 324 15.17 4.52 -12.51
C ASP A 324 14.23 3.67 -13.36
N VAL A 325 14.62 2.42 -13.63
CA VAL A 325 13.81 1.45 -14.37
C VAL A 325 13.49 0.21 -13.54
N SER A 326 13.76 0.23 -12.23
CA SER A 326 13.43 -0.90 -11.34
C SER A 326 11.92 -1.07 -11.18
N TYR A 327 11.46 -2.33 -11.23
CA TYR A 327 10.09 -2.69 -10.93
C TYR A 327 9.68 -2.26 -9.53
N TYR A 328 10.55 -2.46 -8.53
CA TYR A 328 10.23 -2.23 -7.12
C TYR A 328 10.07 -0.74 -6.80
N THR A 329 10.98 0.12 -7.30
CA THR A 329 10.85 1.57 -7.11
C THR A 329 9.56 2.08 -7.74
N TRP A 330 9.25 1.65 -8.97
CA TRP A 330 8.02 2.05 -9.68
C TRP A 330 6.76 1.46 -9.07
N PHE A 331 6.83 0.30 -8.40
CA PHE A 331 5.71 -0.26 -7.66
C PHE A 331 5.31 0.65 -6.49
N SER A 332 6.28 1.06 -5.67
CA SER A 332 6.04 2.01 -4.56
C SER A 332 5.58 3.37 -5.09
N ALA A 333 6.21 3.88 -6.16
CA ALA A 333 5.82 5.14 -6.79
C ALA A 333 4.38 5.11 -7.32
N ASN A 334 3.99 4.03 -8.02
CA ASN A 334 2.65 3.84 -8.54
C ASN A 334 1.60 3.87 -7.41
N ARG A 335 1.87 3.25 -6.25
CA ARG A 335 0.96 3.35 -5.08
C ARG A 335 0.83 4.77 -4.57
N GLY A 336 1.95 5.47 -4.37
CA GLY A 336 1.97 6.84 -3.88
C GLY A 336 1.27 7.84 -4.79
N PHE A 337 1.58 7.81 -6.10
CA PHE A 337 0.95 8.69 -7.08
C PHE A 337 -0.53 8.39 -7.27
N ASN A 338 -0.94 7.12 -7.28
CA ASN A 338 -2.36 6.78 -7.37
C ASN A 338 -3.13 7.30 -6.16
N PHE A 339 -2.59 7.15 -4.94
CA PHE A 339 -3.20 7.76 -3.75
C PHE A 339 -3.32 9.27 -3.91
N LEU A 340 -2.22 9.96 -4.26
CA LEU A 340 -2.21 11.41 -4.40
C LEU A 340 -3.24 11.89 -5.43
N LEU A 341 -3.26 11.31 -6.63
CA LEU A 341 -4.19 11.68 -7.70
C LEU A 341 -5.65 11.34 -7.36
N ASP A 342 -5.90 10.19 -6.72
CA ASP A 342 -7.25 9.80 -6.28
C ASP A 342 -7.80 10.79 -5.23
N LYS A 343 -6.95 11.37 -4.38
CA LYS A 343 -7.38 12.31 -3.33
C LYS A 343 -7.46 13.76 -3.79
N ILE A 344 -6.54 14.21 -4.64
CA ILE A 344 -6.56 15.57 -5.19
C ILE A 344 -7.68 15.70 -6.23
N GLY A 345 -7.92 14.66 -7.01
CA GLY A 345 -8.89 14.62 -8.11
C GLY A 345 -8.19 14.82 -9.46
N PHE A 346 -8.23 13.78 -10.29
CA PHE A 346 -7.56 13.71 -11.60
C PHE A 346 -7.87 14.86 -12.56
N GLU A 347 -9.11 15.38 -12.53
CA GLU A 347 -9.59 16.41 -13.45
C GLU A 347 -9.50 17.83 -12.88
N SER A 348 -8.92 18.01 -11.69
CA SER A 348 -8.55 19.35 -11.18
C SER A 348 -7.33 19.89 -11.92
N ASP A 349 -7.10 21.20 -11.90
CA ASP A 349 -5.87 21.79 -12.46
C ASP A 349 -4.61 21.20 -11.81
N LEU A 350 -4.65 21.00 -10.49
CA LEU A 350 -3.57 20.36 -9.76
C LEU A 350 -3.40 18.88 -10.13
N GLY A 351 -4.49 18.14 -10.28
CA GLY A 351 -4.46 16.75 -10.74
C GLY A 351 -3.84 16.61 -12.13
N ARG A 352 -4.17 17.53 -13.06
CA ARG A 352 -3.54 17.59 -14.39
C ARG A 352 -2.05 17.86 -14.32
N ALA A 353 -1.61 18.83 -13.52
CA ALA A 353 -0.19 19.15 -13.38
C ALA A 353 0.62 17.98 -12.79
N ILE A 354 0.09 17.31 -11.76
CA ILE A 354 0.71 16.10 -11.19
C ILE A 354 0.79 15.00 -12.25
N LYS A 355 -0.29 14.75 -12.98
CA LYS A 355 -0.33 13.74 -14.04
C LYS A 355 0.73 13.99 -15.11
N ASP A 356 0.89 15.24 -15.54
CA ASP A 356 1.87 15.62 -16.57
C ASP A 356 3.32 15.47 -16.06
N ASP A 357 3.60 15.85 -14.80
CA ASP A 357 4.91 15.63 -14.17
C ASP A 357 5.23 14.13 -14.01
N VAL A 358 4.25 13.30 -13.65
CA VAL A 358 4.43 11.85 -13.56
C VAL A 358 4.65 11.23 -14.94
N LEU A 359 3.92 11.66 -15.97
CA LEU A 359 4.15 11.22 -17.35
C LEU A 359 5.58 11.51 -17.81
N GLN A 360 6.11 12.71 -17.50
CA GLN A 360 7.49 13.06 -17.84
C GLN A 360 8.50 12.12 -17.15
N GLN A 361 8.26 11.76 -15.90
CA GLN A 361 9.11 10.84 -15.14
C GLN A 361 9.00 9.39 -15.65
N LEU A 362 7.86 8.99 -16.18
CA LEU A 362 7.57 7.62 -16.64
C LEU A 362 8.30 7.25 -17.93
N GLU A 363 8.73 8.23 -18.73
CA GLU A 363 9.22 8.02 -20.10
C GLU A 363 10.32 6.97 -20.20
N LYS A 364 11.39 7.09 -19.39
CA LYS A 364 12.53 6.17 -19.45
C LYS A 364 12.15 4.74 -19.09
N VAL A 365 11.30 4.55 -18.08
CA VAL A 365 10.86 3.21 -17.71
C VAL A 365 9.89 2.65 -18.75
N TYR A 366 9.02 3.46 -19.34
CA TYR A 366 8.11 3.05 -20.41
C TYR A 366 8.87 2.52 -21.62
N GLN A 367 9.91 3.23 -22.05
CA GLN A 367 10.82 2.80 -23.13
C GLN A 367 11.56 1.49 -22.82
N SER A 368 11.79 1.18 -21.54
CA SER A 368 12.44 -0.07 -21.13
C SER A 368 11.53 -1.30 -21.20
N VAL A 369 10.20 -1.11 -21.38
CA VAL A 369 9.20 -2.18 -21.47
C VAL A 369 8.17 -1.89 -22.59
N PRO A 370 8.61 -1.72 -23.84
CA PRO A 370 7.73 -1.27 -24.91
C PRO A 370 6.55 -2.25 -25.10
N PRO A 371 5.29 -1.78 -25.23
CA PRO A 371 4.13 -2.65 -25.34
C PRO A 371 4.16 -3.64 -26.51
N SER A 372 4.95 -3.35 -27.55
CA SER A 372 5.16 -4.22 -28.71
C SER A 372 5.97 -5.47 -28.38
N THR A 373 6.76 -5.45 -27.31
CA THR A 373 7.61 -6.57 -26.88
C THR A 373 6.91 -7.34 -25.78
N ILE A 374 6.45 -8.55 -26.07
CA ILE A 374 5.81 -9.43 -25.09
C ILE A 374 6.81 -10.54 -24.76
N ASP A 375 7.38 -10.51 -23.56
CA ASP A 375 8.28 -11.55 -23.07
C ASP A 375 7.59 -12.39 -21.99
N GLY A 376 6.75 -13.33 -22.43
CA GLY A 376 6.08 -14.27 -21.53
C GLY A 376 7.01 -15.29 -20.86
N THR A 377 8.32 -15.26 -21.14
CA THR A 377 9.32 -16.12 -20.48
C THR A 377 9.97 -15.44 -19.29
N ASN A 378 10.12 -14.12 -19.33
CA ASN A 378 10.60 -13.32 -18.20
C ASN A 378 9.44 -12.79 -17.37
N HIS A 379 9.21 -13.43 -16.22
CA HIS A 379 8.10 -13.13 -15.33
C HIS A 379 8.17 -11.72 -14.75
N LEU A 380 9.31 -11.33 -14.20
CA LEU A 380 9.50 -10.01 -13.59
C LEU A 380 9.39 -8.88 -14.63
N TYR A 381 9.94 -9.10 -15.84
CA TYR A 381 9.77 -8.17 -16.96
C TYR A 381 8.29 -7.98 -17.29
N THR A 382 7.50 -9.07 -17.35
CA THR A 382 6.06 -8.99 -17.64
C THR A 382 5.30 -8.22 -16.55
N LEU A 383 5.63 -8.43 -15.26
CA LEU A 383 5.04 -7.64 -14.17
C LEU A 383 5.41 -6.16 -14.26
N LYS A 384 6.66 -5.86 -14.60
CA LYS A 384 7.11 -4.48 -14.83
C LYS A 384 6.38 -3.84 -16.01
N GLN A 385 6.26 -4.55 -17.12
CA GLN A 385 5.55 -4.06 -18.29
C GLN A 385 4.08 -3.76 -17.96
N THR A 386 3.38 -4.71 -17.35
CA THR A 386 1.96 -4.52 -17.01
C THR A 386 1.75 -3.36 -16.04
N LEU A 387 2.60 -3.20 -15.03
CA LEU A 387 2.57 -2.07 -14.10
C LEU A 387 2.75 -0.72 -14.83
N VAL A 388 3.82 -0.61 -15.62
CA VAL A 388 4.23 0.64 -16.29
C VAL A 388 3.25 1.03 -17.39
N VAL A 389 2.82 0.07 -18.22
CA VAL A 389 1.85 0.31 -19.30
C VAL A 389 0.47 0.63 -18.73
N ALA A 390 0.04 -0.01 -17.64
CA ALA A 390 -1.22 0.33 -16.97
C ALA A 390 -1.21 1.78 -16.45
N LEU A 391 -0.11 2.19 -15.80
CA LEU A 391 0.07 3.56 -15.31
C LEU A 391 0.09 4.56 -16.49
N ALA A 392 0.86 4.29 -17.54
CA ALA A 392 0.94 5.14 -18.73
C ALA A 392 -0.44 5.37 -19.36
N CYS A 393 -1.21 4.29 -19.58
CA CYS A 393 -2.56 4.37 -20.14
C CYS A 393 -3.55 5.06 -19.20
N ARG A 394 -3.38 4.94 -17.88
CA ARG A 394 -4.22 5.65 -16.89
C ARG A 394 -3.95 7.16 -16.92
N LEU A 395 -2.70 7.56 -17.05
CA LEU A 395 -2.29 8.97 -17.10
C LEU A 395 -2.50 9.61 -18.49
N GLY A 396 -2.80 8.81 -19.52
CA GLY A 396 -3.13 9.29 -20.86
C GLY A 396 -1.93 9.40 -21.81
N HIS A 397 -0.91 8.55 -21.64
CA HIS A 397 0.23 8.47 -22.54
C HIS A 397 -0.21 8.17 -23.99
N PRO A 398 0.12 9.00 -24.99
CA PRO A 398 -0.39 8.87 -26.35
C PRO A 398 -0.14 7.50 -27.00
N GLU A 399 1.10 6.98 -26.92
CA GLU A 399 1.44 5.67 -27.50
C GLU A 399 0.70 4.52 -26.81
N CYS A 400 0.40 4.67 -25.51
CA CYS A 400 -0.35 3.66 -24.77
C CYS A 400 -1.81 3.65 -25.24
N ILE A 401 -2.41 4.83 -25.42
CA ILE A 401 -3.77 4.96 -25.94
C ILE A 401 -3.87 4.33 -27.34
N GLU A 402 -2.93 4.65 -28.23
CA GLU A 402 -2.89 4.09 -29.58
C GLU A 402 -2.75 2.56 -29.56
N MET A 403 -1.85 2.03 -28.72
CA MET A 403 -1.69 0.58 -28.54
C MET A 403 -3.01 -0.08 -28.12
N THR A 404 -3.72 0.48 -27.14
CA THR A 404 -4.99 -0.10 -26.69
C THR A 404 -6.05 -0.09 -27.78
N LYS A 405 -6.14 1.00 -28.56
CA LYS A 405 -7.06 1.10 -29.71
C LYS A 405 -6.73 0.05 -30.77
N ASN A 406 -5.46 -0.06 -31.16
CA ASN A 406 -5.03 -1.00 -32.19
C ASN A 406 -5.32 -2.47 -31.82
N HIS A 407 -4.99 -2.88 -30.60
CA HIS A 407 -5.30 -4.24 -30.14
C HIS A 407 -6.80 -4.50 -30.03
N PHE A 408 -7.57 -3.52 -29.55
CA PHE A 408 -9.02 -3.67 -29.43
C PHE A 408 -9.69 -3.75 -30.80
N THR A 409 -9.29 -2.91 -31.76
CA THR A 409 -9.78 -2.97 -33.15
C THR A 409 -9.41 -4.28 -33.84
N ALA A 410 -8.19 -4.80 -33.64
CA ALA A 410 -7.81 -6.12 -34.13
C ALA A 410 -8.71 -7.22 -33.55
N TYR A 411 -9.05 -7.13 -32.26
CA TYR A 411 -9.96 -8.08 -31.64
C TYR A 411 -11.39 -7.96 -32.20
N LYS A 412 -11.94 -6.74 -32.27
CA LYS A 412 -13.30 -6.47 -32.78
C LYS A 412 -13.49 -6.89 -34.24
N ASN A 413 -12.51 -6.60 -35.10
CA ASN A 413 -12.66 -6.76 -36.55
C ASN A 413 -12.10 -8.09 -37.07
N GLN A 414 -11.10 -8.67 -36.40
CA GLN A 414 -10.37 -9.84 -36.90
C GLN A 414 -10.46 -11.05 -35.96
N GLY A 415 -11.00 -10.87 -34.74
CA GLY A 415 -11.05 -11.92 -33.72
C GLY A 415 -9.71 -12.16 -33.01
N THR A 416 -8.68 -11.36 -33.30
CA THR A 416 -7.35 -11.48 -32.68
C THR A 416 -7.35 -10.90 -31.28
N LYS A 417 -7.48 -11.74 -30.25
CA LYS A 417 -7.46 -11.30 -28.84
C LYS A 417 -6.15 -10.58 -28.51
N PRO A 418 -6.18 -9.56 -27.61
CA PRO A 418 -4.96 -8.97 -27.09
C PRO A 418 -4.12 -10.00 -26.31
N PRO A 419 -2.80 -9.78 -26.19
CA PRO A 419 -1.93 -10.57 -25.32
C PRO A 419 -2.51 -10.65 -23.91
N LYS A 420 -2.54 -11.84 -23.32
CA LYS A 420 -3.25 -12.12 -22.07
C LYS A 420 -2.90 -11.15 -20.94
N ASP A 421 -1.63 -10.84 -20.75
CA ASP A 421 -1.13 -9.92 -19.72
C ASP A 421 -1.59 -8.46 -19.94
N LEU A 422 -1.89 -8.08 -21.19
CA LEU A 422 -2.32 -6.72 -21.55
C LEU A 422 -3.84 -6.58 -21.67
N ARG A 423 -4.62 -7.67 -21.67
CA ARG A 423 -6.08 -7.62 -21.93
C ARG A 423 -6.83 -6.63 -21.06
N ARG A 424 -6.57 -6.62 -19.75
CA ARG A 424 -7.23 -5.65 -18.83
C ARG A 424 -6.92 -4.20 -19.21
N ILE A 425 -5.68 -3.92 -19.58
CA ILE A 425 -5.22 -2.58 -19.98
C ILE A 425 -5.86 -2.20 -21.32
N VAL A 426 -5.85 -3.11 -22.29
CA VAL A 426 -6.41 -2.91 -23.63
C VAL A 426 -7.92 -2.67 -23.58
N TYR A 427 -8.68 -3.53 -22.90
CA TYR A 427 -10.13 -3.39 -22.83
C TYR A 427 -10.53 -2.09 -22.12
N CYS A 428 -9.89 -1.79 -21.00
CA CYS A 428 -10.17 -0.57 -20.25
C CYS A 428 -9.76 0.69 -21.03
N GLY A 429 -8.55 0.71 -21.60
CA GLY A 429 -8.03 1.84 -22.36
C GLY A 429 -8.86 2.12 -23.61
N ALA A 430 -9.20 1.09 -24.38
CA ALA A 430 -10.01 1.25 -25.58
C ALA A 430 -11.38 1.87 -25.27
N LEU A 431 -12.09 1.37 -24.26
CA LEU A 431 -13.41 1.91 -23.88
C LEU A 431 -13.33 3.29 -23.21
N ARG A 432 -12.24 3.58 -22.49
CA ARG A 432 -11.99 4.92 -21.90
C ARG A 432 -11.85 6.02 -22.95
N TYR A 433 -11.31 5.69 -24.11
CA TYR A 433 -11.00 6.64 -25.18
C TYR A 433 -11.81 6.39 -26.46
N SER A 434 -12.85 5.56 -26.40
CA SER A 434 -13.80 5.36 -27.51
C SER A 434 -14.95 6.36 -27.42
N ALA A 435 -15.43 6.78 -28.58
CA ALA A 435 -16.68 7.54 -28.74
C ALA A 435 -17.78 6.71 -29.42
N ASP A 436 -17.52 5.42 -29.71
CA ASP A 436 -18.44 4.51 -30.38
C ASP A 436 -19.03 3.52 -29.37
N ASN A 437 -20.32 3.66 -29.09
CA ASN A 437 -21.05 2.77 -28.18
C ASN A 437 -21.04 1.31 -28.66
N ALA A 438 -20.83 1.05 -29.96
CA ALA A 438 -20.68 -0.31 -30.47
C ALA A 438 -19.39 -1.00 -30.00
N ASP A 439 -18.37 -0.27 -29.52
CA ASP A 439 -17.21 -0.88 -28.86
C ASP A 439 -17.59 -1.50 -27.52
N TRP A 440 -18.44 -0.81 -26.74
CA TRP A 440 -18.94 -1.34 -25.46
C TRP A 440 -19.82 -2.56 -25.69
N ASP A 441 -20.75 -2.49 -26.65
CA ASP A 441 -21.64 -3.59 -27.00
C ASP A 441 -20.86 -4.82 -27.49
N PHE A 442 -19.78 -4.62 -28.25
CA PHE A 442 -18.90 -5.70 -28.66
C PHE A 442 -18.28 -6.43 -27.45
N LEU A 443 -17.71 -5.67 -26.50
CA LEU A 443 -17.07 -6.26 -25.33
C LEU A 443 -18.08 -6.95 -24.40
N TRP A 444 -19.30 -6.38 -24.27
CA TRP A 444 -20.40 -7.00 -23.52
C TRP A 444 -20.79 -8.35 -24.15
N ASN A 445 -20.93 -8.39 -25.47
CA ASN A 445 -21.23 -9.64 -26.17
C ASN A 445 -20.10 -10.68 -26.06
N ALA A 446 -18.84 -10.24 -26.01
CA ALA A 446 -17.70 -11.11 -25.74
C ALA A 446 -17.76 -11.71 -24.33
N PHE A 447 -18.15 -10.91 -23.32
CA PHE A 447 -18.39 -11.39 -21.96
C PHE A 447 -19.48 -12.47 -21.91
N VAL A 448 -20.66 -12.19 -22.47
CA VAL A 448 -21.81 -13.12 -22.45
C VAL A 448 -21.49 -14.44 -23.15
N LYS A 449 -20.64 -14.43 -24.18
CA LYS A 449 -20.22 -15.64 -24.93
C LYS A 449 -19.04 -16.36 -24.29
N SER A 450 -18.34 -15.75 -23.34
CA SER A 450 -17.13 -16.33 -22.75
C SER A 450 -17.46 -17.55 -21.90
N THR A 451 -16.67 -18.61 -22.07
CA THR A 451 -16.70 -19.79 -21.19
C THR A 451 -15.60 -19.74 -20.13
N SER A 452 -14.65 -18.80 -20.24
CA SER A 452 -13.56 -18.62 -19.27
C SER A 452 -14.02 -17.73 -18.12
N LEU A 453 -13.96 -18.27 -16.91
CA LEU A 453 -14.35 -17.54 -15.69
C LEU A 453 -13.38 -16.40 -15.37
N SER A 454 -12.08 -16.58 -15.61
CA SER A 454 -11.05 -15.56 -15.40
C SER A 454 -11.18 -14.45 -16.43
N GLU A 455 -11.37 -14.80 -17.71
CA GLU A 455 -11.56 -13.81 -18.77
C GLU A 455 -12.86 -13.03 -18.60
N GLY A 456 -13.93 -13.68 -18.11
CA GLY A 456 -15.19 -13.02 -17.77
C GLY A 456 -15.01 -11.83 -16.83
N VAL A 457 -14.21 -11.99 -15.76
CA VAL A 457 -13.89 -10.92 -14.80
C VAL A 457 -13.07 -9.79 -15.45
N ILE A 458 -12.18 -10.13 -16.39
CA ILE A 458 -11.38 -9.15 -17.15
C ILE A 458 -12.30 -8.31 -18.07
N PHE A 459 -13.27 -8.93 -18.73
CA PHE A 459 -14.26 -8.21 -19.53
C PHE A 459 -15.11 -7.27 -18.67
N LEU A 460 -15.66 -7.77 -17.55
CA LEU A 460 -16.44 -6.95 -16.61
C LEU A 460 -15.63 -5.74 -16.12
N SER A 461 -14.34 -5.94 -15.83
CA SER A 461 -13.44 -4.86 -15.43
C SER A 461 -13.22 -3.81 -16.53
N GLY A 462 -13.11 -4.25 -17.79
CA GLY A 462 -12.93 -3.35 -18.94
C GLY A 462 -14.18 -2.51 -19.23
N LEU A 463 -15.36 -3.12 -19.15
CA LEU A 463 -16.66 -2.47 -19.43
C LEU A 463 -16.94 -1.25 -18.54
N GLY A 464 -16.41 -1.23 -17.31
CA GLY A 464 -16.55 -0.10 -16.39
C GLY A 464 -15.72 1.14 -16.77
N CYS A 465 -14.80 1.01 -17.72
CA CYS A 465 -13.93 2.12 -18.16
C CYS A 465 -14.55 3.02 -19.23
N SER A 466 -15.80 2.79 -19.67
CA SER A 466 -16.51 3.76 -20.51
C SER A 466 -16.66 5.11 -19.80
N LYS A 467 -16.79 6.20 -20.56
CA LYS A 467 -17.15 7.54 -20.08
C LYS A 467 -18.61 7.91 -20.33
N ASP A 468 -19.36 7.07 -21.05
CA ASP A 468 -20.77 7.28 -21.34
C ASP A 468 -21.62 6.91 -20.11
N THR A 469 -22.19 7.93 -19.47
CA THR A 469 -23.00 7.80 -18.25
C THR A 469 -24.22 6.90 -18.44
N ASP A 470 -24.87 6.92 -19.60
CA ASP A 470 -26.08 6.12 -19.84
C ASP A 470 -25.73 4.64 -20.01
N ILE A 471 -24.60 4.33 -20.65
CA ILE A 471 -24.03 2.97 -20.66
C ILE A 471 -23.73 2.51 -19.24
N LEU A 472 -23.07 3.32 -18.43
CA LEU A 472 -22.66 2.93 -17.08
C LEU A 472 -23.86 2.72 -16.14
N LYS A 473 -24.90 3.56 -16.22
CA LYS A 473 -26.16 3.36 -15.49
C LYS A 473 -26.80 2.02 -15.85
N ARG A 474 -26.92 1.71 -17.15
CA ARG A 474 -27.44 0.42 -17.60
C ARG A 474 -26.57 -0.74 -17.12
N TYR A 475 -25.25 -0.59 -17.16
CA TYR A 475 -24.31 -1.62 -16.73
C TYR A 475 -24.41 -1.90 -15.23
N LEU A 476 -24.47 -0.88 -14.39
CA LEU A 476 -24.68 -1.02 -12.95
C LEU A 476 -26.03 -1.66 -12.64
N LEU A 477 -27.11 -1.23 -13.33
CA LEU A 477 -28.44 -1.79 -13.14
C LEU A 477 -28.50 -3.30 -13.40
N LYS A 478 -27.69 -3.82 -14.34
CA LYS A 478 -27.57 -5.27 -14.58
C LYS A 478 -27.08 -6.05 -13.36
N THR A 479 -26.37 -5.42 -12.43
CA THR A 479 -25.92 -6.09 -11.20
C THR A 479 -27.06 -6.39 -10.23
N VAL A 480 -28.16 -5.65 -10.29
CA VAL A 480 -29.32 -5.84 -9.39
C VAL A 480 -30.55 -6.41 -10.10
N THR A 481 -30.61 -6.32 -11.43
CA THR A 481 -31.74 -6.79 -12.24
C THR A 481 -31.44 -8.07 -13.02
N ASP A 482 -30.19 -8.33 -13.40
CA ASP A 482 -29.86 -9.28 -14.46
C ASP A 482 -29.14 -10.54 -13.97
N SER A 483 -29.25 -11.59 -14.77
CA SER A 483 -28.80 -12.96 -14.44
C SER A 483 -27.47 -13.36 -15.09
N GLU A 484 -26.98 -12.66 -16.12
CA GLU A 484 -25.71 -13.06 -16.76
C GLU A 484 -24.48 -12.73 -15.91
N ILE A 485 -24.59 -11.75 -15.01
CA ILE A 485 -23.52 -11.41 -14.06
C ILE A 485 -23.68 -12.25 -12.81
N ARG A 486 -22.75 -13.20 -12.60
CA ARG A 486 -22.71 -14.06 -11.41
C ARG A 486 -22.70 -13.21 -10.15
N ARG A 487 -23.41 -13.66 -9.11
CA ARG A 487 -23.54 -12.91 -7.84
C ARG A 487 -22.21 -12.48 -7.23
N GLN A 488 -21.19 -13.34 -7.32
CA GLN A 488 -19.84 -13.10 -6.82
C GLN A 488 -19.04 -12.06 -7.64
N ASP A 489 -19.42 -11.80 -8.90
CA ASP A 489 -18.73 -10.84 -9.78
C ASP A 489 -19.43 -9.46 -9.81
N ARG A 490 -20.61 -9.33 -9.21
CA ARG A 490 -21.38 -8.07 -9.19
C ARG A 490 -20.58 -6.92 -8.54
N GLN A 491 -19.78 -7.23 -7.52
CA GLN A 491 -18.88 -6.25 -6.91
C GLN A 491 -17.78 -5.78 -7.89
N THR A 492 -17.26 -6.66 -8.75
CA THR A 492 -16.28 -6.28 -9.78
C THR A 492 -16.84 -5.21 -10.70
N VAL A 493 -18.12 -5.30 -11.08
CA VAL A 493 -18.79 -4.30 -11.92
C VAL A 493 -18.75 -2.93 -11.24
N PHE A 494 -19.25 -2.82 -10.00
CA PHE A 494 -19.27 -1.56 -9.26
C PHE A 494 -17.87 -0.97 -9.11
N VAL A 495 -16.90 -1.80 -8.68
CA VAL A 495 -15.49 -1.40 -8.52
C VAL A 495 -14.90 -0.91 -9.84
N SER A 496 -15.24 -1.56 -10.96
CA SER A 496 -14.76 -1.17 -12.29
C SER A 496 -15.30 0.17 -12.75
N VAL A 497 -16.53 0.53 -12.40
CA VAL A 497 -17.11 1.83 -12.74
C VAL A 497 -16.46 2.93 -11.92
N VAL A 498 -16.33 2.75 -10.59
CA VAL A 498 -15.68 3.72 -9.68
C VAL A 498 -14.23 4.00 -10.09
N ASN A 499 -13.48 2.95 -10.44
CA ASN A 499 -12.06 3.06 -10.78
C ASN A 499 -11.81 3.29 -12.28
N GLY A 500 -12.84 3.15 -13.11
CA GLY A 500 -12.75 3.22 -14.56
C GLY A 500 -12.36 4.61 -15.04
N ASN A 501 -13.09 5.64 -14.58
CA ASN A 501 -12.74 7.04 -14.81
C ASN A 501 -13.15 7.91 -13.61
N PRO A 502 -12.44 9.03 -13.37
CA PRO A 502 -12.85 10.01 -12.36
C PRO A 502 -14.28 10.51 -12.56
N SER A 503 -14.67 10.77 -13.81
CA SER A 503 -16.03 11.23 -14.18
C SER A 503 -17.14 10.23 -13.87
N ASN A 504 -16.81 8.95 -13.64
CA ASN A 504 -17.79 7.90 -13.40
C ASN A 504 -18.26 7.85 -11.94
N PHE A 505 -17.53 8.52 -11.02
CA PHE A 505 -17.75 8.39 -9.58
C PHE A 505 -19.17 8.77 -9.17
N ASP A 506 -19.69 9.91 -9.64
CA ASP A 506 -21.06 10.34 -9.33
C ASP A 506 -22.10 9.34 -9.81
N THR A 507 -21.89 8.71 -10.97
CA THR A 507 -22.80 7.68 -11.49
C THR A 507 -22.84 6.45 -10.57
N ALA A 508 -21.69 6.02 -10.06
CA ALA A 508 -21.61 4.91 -9.13
C ALA A 508 -22.17 5.26 -7.74
N LEU A 509 -21.92 6.48 -7.25
CA LEU A 509 -22.45 6.99 -5.99
C LEU A 509 -23.98 7.08 -6.03
N ASP A 510 -24.54 7.66 -7.09
CA ASP A 510 -25.99 7.77 -7.26
C ASP A 510 -26.64 6.37 -7.34
N PHE A 511 -26.02 5.43 -8.06
CA PHE A 511 -26.48 4.03 -8.10
C PHE A 511 -26.46 3.36 -6.71
N LEU A 512 -25.40 3.56 -5.92
CA LEU A 512 -25.32 3.02 -4.56
C LEU A 512 -26.42 3.58 -3.66
N ILE A 513 -26.74 4.87 -3.81
CA ILE A 513 -27.81 5.54 -3.07
C ILE A 513 -29.18 4.96 -3.42
N GLU A 514 -29.44 4.79 -4.71
CA GLU A 514 -30.73 4.34 -5.22
C GLU A 514 -31.00 2.86 -4.95
N HIS A 515 -29.96 2.01 -4.96
CA HIS A 515 -30.09 0.56 -4.95
C HIS A 515 -29.43 -0.15 -3.75
N GLN A 516 -29.19 0.56 -2.63
CA GLN A 516 -28.54 -0.01 -1.44
C GLN A 516 -29.20 -1.33 -0.95
N LYS A 517 -30.54 -1.44 -1.02
CA LYS A 517 -31.28 -2.61 -0.54
C LYS A 517 -31.14 -3.80 -1.49
N GLU A 518 -31.21 -3.54 -2.80
CA GLU A 518 -31.00 -4.56 -3.81
C GLU A 518 -29.56 -5.05 -3.78
N ILE A 519 -28.57 -4.16 -3.63
CA ILE A 519 -27.16 -4.54 -3.50
C ILE A 519 -26.98 -5.52 -2.33
N ASP A 520 -27.51 -5.19 -1.16
CA ASP A 520 -27.39 -6.03 0.04
C ASP A 520 -28.04 -7.41 -0.15
N ALA A 521 -29.18 -7.46 -0.83
CA ALA A 521 -29.88 -8.72 -1.10
C ALA A 521 -29.27 -9.57 -2.24
N GLN A 522 -28.66 -8.93 -3.23
CA GLN A 522 -28.32 -9.55 -4.52
C GLN A 522 -26.84 -9.86 -4.68
N TYR A 523 -25.95 -9.17 -3.97
CA TYR A 523 -24.51 -9.38 -4.11
C TYR A 523 -24.08 -10.64 -3.35
N GLY A 524 -23.06 -11.33 -3.87
CA GLY A 524 -22.69 -12.67 -3.38
C GLY A 524 -22.02 -12.73 -2.01
N THR A 525 -21.74 -11.59 -1.37
CA THR A 525 -20.96 -11.51 -0.13
C THR A 525 -21.72 -10.76 0.95
N MET A 526 -21.73 -11.27 2.18
CA MET A 526 -22.36 -10.61 3.34
C MET A 526 -21.77 -9.22 3.66
N ARG A 527 -20.61 -8.88 3.09
CA ARG A 527 -19.93 -7.58 3.27
C ARG A 527 -19.97 -6.70 2.02
N ALA A 528 -20.85 -6.98 1.07
CA ALA A 528 -20.89 -6.24 -0.19
C ALA A 528 -21.11 -4.74 0.06
N LEU A 529 -22.23 -4.38 0.70
CA LEU A 529 -22.58 -2.99 0.95
C LEU A 529 -21.54 -2.25 1.82
N PRO A 530 -21.08 -2.79 2.97
CA PRO A 530 -19.96 -2.20 3.72
C PRO A 530 -18.70 -1.96 2.89
N SER A 531 -18.33 -2.90 2.00
CA SER A 531 -17.16 -2.77 1.13
C SER A 531 -17.35 -1.66 0.09
N LEU A 532 -18.55 -1.52 -0.46
CA LEU A 532 -18.86 -0.45 -1.42
C LEU A 532 -18.88 0.93 -0.75
N LEU A 533 -19.43 1.03 0.48
CA LEU A 533 -19.39 2.25 1.29
C LEU A 533 -17.95 2.69 1.56
N ASP A 534 -17.07 1.78 1.97
CA ASP A 534 -15.65 2.08 2.20
C ASP A 534 -14.93 2.53 0.91
N LEU A 535 -15.19 1.86 -0.21
CA LEU A 535 -14.64 2.24 -1.52
C LEU A 535 -15.08 3.64 -1.92
N VAL A 536 -16.38 3.94 -1.86
CA VAL A 536 -16.93 5.25 -2.22
C VAL A 536 -16.35 6.33 -1.32
N ALA A 537 -16.35 6.14 -0.01
CA ALA A 537 -15.77 7.08 0.94
C ALA A 537 -14.28 7.36 0.67
N SER A 538 -13.53 6.35 0.22
CA SER A 538 -12.13 6.51 -0.15
C SER A 538 -11.89 7.37 -1.39
N ARG A 539 -12.93 7.67 -2.19
CA ARG A 539 -12.84 8.37 -3.47
C ARG A 539 -13.56 9.73 -3.49
N ILE A 540 -14.22 10.11 -2.40
CA ILE A 540 -14.84 11.43 -2.26
C ILE A 540 -13.77 12.52 -2.23
N THR A 541 -13.92 13.52 -3.09
CA THR A 541 -12.97 14.64 -3.24
C THR A 541 -13.56 16.03 -3.06
N ASP A 542 -14.88 16.14 -2.92
CA ASP A 542 -15.58 17.41 -2.68
C ASP A 542 -16.77 17.30 -1.69
N GLU A 543 -17.25 18.45 -1.25
CA GLU A 543 -18.33 18.58 -0.26
C GLU A 543 -19.69 18.11 -0.81
N THR A 544 -19.94 18.22 -2.12
CA THR A 544 -21.20 17.79 -2.74
C THR A 544 -21.33 16.26 -2.65
N GLN A 545 -20.28 15.54 -3.00
CA GLN A 545 -20.19 14.09 -2.88
C GLN A 545 -20.29 13.64 -1.42
N LEU A 546 -19.65 14.37 -0.49
CA LEU A 546 -19.76 14.10 0.94
C LEU A 546 -21.22 14.22 1.43
N ASN A 547 -21.94 15.25 1.00
CA ASN A 547 -23.34 15.44 1.37
C ASN A 547 -24.24 14.33 0.82
N LYS A 548 -23.97 13.83 -0.40
CA LYS A 548 -24.64 12.64 -0.93
C LYS A 548 -24.42 11.41 -0.03
N LEU A 549 -23.18 11.17 0.41
CA LEU A 549 -22.86 10.07 1.34
C LEU A 549 -23.53 10.26 2.71
N LYS A 550 -23.58 11.48 3.26
CA LYS A 550 -24.31 11.77 4.52
C LYS A 550 -25.79 11.39 4.43
N ASN A 551 -26.42 11.72 3.31
CA ASN A 551 -27.82 11.36 3.06
C ASN A 551 -28.00 9.83 2.96
N LEU A 552 -27.09 9.13 2.26
CA LEU A 552 -27.08 7.67 2.21
C LEU A 552 -27.00 7.07 3.61
N VAL A 553 -26.00 7.48 4.39
CA VAL A 553 -25.74 6.94 5.73
C VAL A 553 -26.93 7.17 6.65
N THR A 554 -27.61 8.31 6.54
CA THR A 554 -28.85 8.60 7.28
C THR A 554 -29.99 7.64 6.95
N ASN A 555 -30.03 7.11 5.72
CA ASN A 555 -31.09 6.23 5.23
C ASN A 555 -30.70 4.73 5.17
N LEU A 556 -29.51 4.35 5.65
CA LEU A 556 -29.12 2.95 5.80
C LEU A 556 -29.97 2.25 6.86
N ASP A 557 -30.19 0.95 6.67
CA ASP A 557 -30.78 0.08 7.70
C ASP A 557 -29.83 -0.05 8.92
N ALA A 558 -30.39 -0.35 10.09
CA ALA A 558 -29.67 -0.28 11.37
C ALA A 558 -28.40 -1.14 11.42
N GLU A 559 -28.41 -2.29 10.74
CA GLU A 559 -27.25 -3.20 10.68
C GLU A 559 -26.05 -2.62 9.92
N HIS A 560 -26.28 -1.69 8.99
CA HIS A 560 -25.22 -1.09 8.17
C HIS A 560 -24.78 0.30 8.66
N LYS A 561 -25.42 0.84 9.70
CA LYS A 561 -25.12 2.17 10.25
C LYS A 561 -23.68 2.34 10.71
N GLU A 562 -23.11 1.33 11.36
CA GLU A 562 -21.72 1.37 11.84
C GLU A 562 -20.74 1.51 10.67
N SER A 563 -20.90 0.68 9.64
CA SER A 563 -20.08 0.73 8.43
C SER A 563 -20.27 2.05 7.68
N GLY A 564 -21.50 2.56 7.60
CA GLY A 564 -21.81 3.86 7.01
C GLY A 564 -21.15 5.03 7.74
N ASN A 565 -21.18 5.04 9.08
CA ASN A 565 -20.53 6.08 9.88
C ASN A 565 -19.00 6.02 9.72
N ALA A 566 -18.39 4.83 9.74
CA ALA A 566 -16.96 4.68 9.49
C ALA A 566 -16.56 5.18 8.09
N ALA A 567 -17.38 4.91 7.07
CA ALA A 567 -17.20 5.44 5.72
C ALA A 567 -17.31 6.98 5.71
N LEU A 568 -18.26 7.56 6.45
CA LEU A 568 -18.41 9.00 6.54
C LEU A 568 -17.19 9.68 7.18
N GLU A 569 -16.71 9.16 8.31
CA GLU A 569 -15.50 9.65 8.99
C GLU A 569 -14.29 9.62 8.05
N LYS A 570 -14.15 8.54 7.27
CA LYS A 570 -13.09 8.39 6.26
C LYS A 570 -13.19 9.45 5.16
N ALA A 571 -14.39 9.72 4.66
CA ALA A 571 -14.61 10.75 3.64
C ALA A 571 -14.30 12.16 4.16
N GLU A 572 -14.73 12.49 5.38
CA GLU A 572 -14.43 13.77 6.03
C GLU A 572 -12.92 13.96 6.28
N ALA A 573 -12.23 12.90 6.72
CA ALA A 573 -10.79 12.90 6.88
C ALA A 573 -10.06 13.16 5.55
N ASN A 574 -10.56 12.60 4.43
CA ASN A 574 -9.97 12.82 3.10
C ASN A 574 -10.09 14.29 2.66
N LEU A 575 -11.25 14.93 2.84
CA LEU A 575 -11.43 16.34 2.48
C LEU A 575 -10.55 17.25 3.34
N LYS A 576 -10.46 16.96 4.64
CA LYS A 576 -9.57 17.69 5.55
C LYS A 576 -8.12 17.55 5.12
N TRP A 577 -7.68 16.34 4.79
CA TRP A 577 -6.34 16.07 4.30
C TRP A 577 -6.03 16.84 3.02
N LYS A 578 -6.94 16.85 2.03
CA LYS A 578 -6.77 17.58 0.77
C LYS A 578 -6.50 19.06 1.02
N LYS A 579 -7.34 19.71 1.84
CA LYS A 579 -7.20 21.13 2.20
C LYS A 579 -5.84 21.45 2.86
N GLN A 580 -5.23 20.49 3.57
CA GLN A 580 -3.94 20.68 4.22
C GLN A 580 -2.75 20.66 3.25
N VAL A 581 -2.82 19.85 2.19
CA VAL A 581 -1.69 19.62 1.27
C VAL A 581 -1.78 20.43 -0.02
N GLU A 582 -2.99 20.86 -0.40
CA GLU A 582 -3.27 21.48 -1.69
C GLU A 582 -2.44 22.74 -1.92
N ARG A 583 -2.26 23.59 -0.90
CA ARG A 583 -1.47 24.82 -1.02
C ARG A 583 0.02 24.57 -1.26
N ASP A 584 0.61 23.58 -0.59
CA ASP A 584 2.02 23.20 -0.81
C ASP A 584 2.22 22.67 -2.24
N LEU A 585 1.29 21.84 -2.71
CA LEU A 585 1.30 21.29 -4.06
C LEU A 585 1.08 22.38 -5.14
N GLN A 586 0.10 23.28 -4.94
CA GLN A 586 -0.14 24.41 -5.83
C GLN A 586 1.10 25.29 -5.98
N ASN A 587 1.78 25.61 -4.87
CA ASN A 587 3.03 26.36 -4.90
C ASN A 587 4.14 25.60 -5.65
N TYR A 588 4.26 24.28 -5.42
CA TYR A 588 5.25 23.45 -6.09
C TYR A 588 5.06 23.39 -7.62
N TYR A 589 3.81 23.31 -8.08
CA TYR A 589 3.46 23.27 -9.50
C TYR A 589 3.18 24.64 -10.14
N GLY A 590 3.25 25.73 -9.37
CA GLY A 590 2.98 27.09 -9.86
C GLY A 590 1.52 27.35 -10.26
N ILE A 591 0.57 26.67 -9.62
CA ILE A 591 -0.86 26.82 -9.88
C ILE A 591 -1.40 27.92 -8.96
N PRO A 592 -2.11 28.95 -9.49
CA PRO A 592 -2.74 29.97 -8.67
C PRO A 592 -3.72 29.35 -7.67
N SER A 593 -3.75 29.84 -6.43
CA SER A 593 -4.80 29.48 -5.49
C SER A 593 -6.09 30.20 -5.88
N ASP A 594 -7.21 29.46 -5.99
CA ASP A 594 -8.55 30.03 -6.14
C ASP A 594 -9.04 30.79 -4.88
N ASP A 595 -8.20 30.89 -3.84
CA ASP A 595 -8.43 31.73 -2.67
C ASP A 595 -8.43 33.22 -3.05
N THR A 596 -9.56 33.70 -3.56
CA THR A 596 -10.00 35.08 -3.36
C THR A 596 -10.61 35.26 -1.96
N ASP A 597 -10.00 34.67 -0.94
CA ASP A 597 -10.28 35.00 0.47
C ASP A 597 -8.98 35.50 1.11
N SER A 598 -8.93 36.84 1.20
CA SER A 598 -8.09 37.70 2.03
C SER A 598 -6.81 37.11 2.63
N ALA A 599 -5.69 37.74 2.27
CA ALA A 599 -4.48 37.78 3.07
C ALA A 599 -4.78 38.00 4.57
N VAL A 600 -4.72 36.93 5.36
CA VAL A 600 -4.34 37.03 6.77
C VAL A 600 -2.85 36.75 6.81
N THR A 601 -2.07 37.80 6.55
CA THR A 601 -0.69 37.87 6.97
C THR A 601 -0.67 37.72 8.50
N SER A 602 -0.13 36.60 8.98
CA SER A 602 0.17 36.39 10.38
C SER A 602 1.36 37.27 10.80
N THR A 603 1.12 38.56 11.02
CA THR A 603 1.98 39.37 11.88
C THR A 603 1.56 39.11 13.32
N VAL A 604 2.33 38.26 14.00
CA VAL A 604 2.28 38.14 15.47
C VAL A 604 2.85 39.43 16.04
N SER A 605 1.99 40.39 16.36
CA SER A 605 2.36 41.52 17.21
C SER A 605 2.25 41.07 18.67
N LEU A 606 3.40 40.93 19.34
CA LEU A 606 3.49 40.80 20.79
C LEU A 606 2.84 42.04 21.43
N ILE A 607 1.72 41.85 22.13
CA ILE A 607 1.23 42.81 23.12
C ILE A 607 1.85 42.41 24.46
N ILE A 608 2.85 43.17 24.89
CA ILE A 608 3.37 43.18 26.26
C ILE A 608 2.33 43.92 27.11
N VAL A 609 1.68 43.21 28.03
CA VAL A 609 0.86 43.84 29.08
C VAL A 609 1.76 44.11 30.28
N THR A 610 2.13 45.38 30.46
CA THR A 610 2.81 45.89 31.64
C THR A 610 1.79 46.04 32.78
N ILE A 611 1.97 45.27 33.87
CA ILE A 611 1.23 45.45 35.12
C ILE A 611 1.89 46.60 35.88
N CYS A 612 1.22 47.75 35.96
CA CYS A 612 1.54 48.80 36.92
C CYS A 612 0.67 48.64 38.17
N SER A 613 1.34 48.37 39.28
CA SER A 613 0.86 48.49 40.65
C SER A 613 0.62 49.95 41.04
N VAL A 614 -0.55 50.29 41.57
CA VAL A 614 -0.69 51.33 42.61
C VAL A 614 -1.83 50.95 43.57
N ILE A 615 -1.44 50.87 44.83
CA ILE A 615 -2.24 50.82 46.06
C ILE A 615 -2.84 52.20 46.32
N ASP A 616 -4.13 52.27 46.67
CA ASP A 616 -4.70 53.22 47.67
C ASP A 616 -6.18 52.81 47.91
N VAL A 617 -6.57 52.22 49.05
CA VAL A 617 -6.83 52.81 50.38
C VAL A 617 -8.33 53.17 50.59
N ILE A 618 -8.92 52.49 51.60
CA ILE A 618 -10.12 52.80 52.42
C ILE A 618 -11.52 52.36 51.92
N GLY A 619 -12.03 51.29 52.55
CA GLY A 619 -13.02 51.38 53.65
C GLY A 619 -14.51 51.51 53.29
N PHE A 620 -15.26 50.42 53.40
CA PHE A 620 -16.20 50.12 54.51
C PHE A 620 -16.78 48.72 54.33
#